data_AF-A0A972V830-F1
#
_entry.id   AF-A0A972V830-F1
#
_cell.length_a   1.000
_cell.length_b   1.000
_cell.length_c   1.000
_cell.angle_alpha   90.00
_cell.angle_beta   90.00
_cell.angle_gamma   90.00
#
_symmetry.space_group_name_H-M   'P 1'
#
loop_
_entity.id
_entity.type
_entity.pdbx_description
1 polymer ?
#
loop_
_entity_poly.entity_id
_entity_poly.type
_entity_poly.pdbx_seq_one_letter_code
_entity_poly.pdbx_strand_id
1 'polypeptide(L)'
;LFGQPPRRWLVGGGGRRNPVLMKELSNALGVVAEPVEAAGWRGDAMEAEAFGFLAVAALRKLPLSFPSTTGVSQPLTGGRVHQPTNRTS
;
A
#
# COMPACT_ATOMS: atom_id res chain seq x y z
N LEU A 1 14.17 -12.28 -8.76
CA LEU A 1 14.03 -11.01 -8.00
C LEU A 1 13.63 -11.21 -6.53
N PHE A 2 13.45 -12.43 -6.02
CA PHE A 2 13.42 -12.68 -4.58
C PHE A 2 14.16 -14.00 -4.30
N GLY A 3 15.38 -13.90 -3.78
CA GLY A 3 16.24 -15.06 -3.52
C GLY A 3 15.95 -15.78 -2.20
N GLN A 4 15.07 -15.22 -1.37
CA GLN A 4 14.73 -15.76 -0.06
C GLN A 4 13.23 -15.61 0.23
N PRO A 5 12.64 -16.56 0.97
CA PRO A 5 11.24 -16.48 1.38
C PRO A 5 11.03 -15.29 2.33
N PRO A 6 9.85 -14.65 2.29
CA PRO A 6 9.52 -13.54 3.18
C PRO A 6 9.46 -13.99 4.63
N ARG A 7 9.92 -13.13 5.54
CA ARG A 7 9.95 -13.42 6.98
C ARG A 7 8.59 -13.25 7.67
N ARG A 8 7.71 -12.41 7.12
CA ARG A 8 6.38 -12.09 7.64
C ARG A 8 5.42 -11.77 6.48
N TRP A 9 4.15 -12.09 6.68
CA TRP A 9 3.06 -11.74 5.77
C TRP A 9 2.09 -10.82 6.51
N LEU A 10 2.04 -9.56 6.13
CA LEU A 10 1.14 -8.56 6.73
C LEU A 10 -0.01 -8.26 5.76
N VAL A 11 -1.25 -8.42 6.22
CA VAL A 11 -2.46 -8.28 5.41
C VAL A 11 -3.17 -6.97 5.73
N GLY A 12 -3.24 -6.10 4.72
CA GLY A 12 -3.99 -4.84 4.76
C GLY A 12 -5.40 -4.97 4.16
N GLY A 13 -6.11 -3.84 4.03
CA GLY A 13 -7.45 -3.78 3.43
C GLY A 13 -8.55 -4.45 4.26
N GLY A 14 -9.80 -4.38 3.81
CA GLY A 14 -10.95 -4.89 4.56
C GLY A 14 -10.90 -6.40 4.85
N GLY A 15 -10.28 -7.18 3.96
CA GLY A 15 -10.17 -8.64 4.04
C GLY A 15 -9.46 -9.15 5.29
N ARG A 16 -8.52 -8.38 5.85
CA ARG A 16 -7.80 -8.75 7.07
C ARG A 16 -8.69 -8.99 8.30
N ARG A 17 -9.92 -8.46 8.29
CA ARG A 17 -10.92 -8.65 9.36
C ARG A 17 -11.75 -9.92 9.20
N ASN A 18 -11.65 -10.60 8.06
CA ASN A 18 -12.38 -11.84 7.82
C ASN A 18 -11.55 -13.02 8.34
N PRO A 19 -11.97 -13.68 9.44
CA PRO A 19 -11.19 -14.75 10.05
C PRO A 19 -11.06 -15.99 9.15
N VAL A 20 -12.08 -16.27 8.32
CA VAL A 20 -12.03 -17.39 7.36
C VAL A 20 -10.99 -17.11 6.29
N LEU A 21 -11.01 -15.90 5.71
CA LEU A 21 -10.04 -15.51 4.68
C LEU A 21 -8.60 -15.53 5.22
N MET A 22 -8.37 -15.03 6.43
CA MET A 22 -7.05 -15.04 7.06
C MET A 22 -6.55 -16.47 7.34
N LYS A 23 -7.45 -17.37 7.76
CA LYS A 23 -7.14 -18.79 7.95
C LYS A 23 -6.75 -19.45 6.63
N GLU A 24 -7.54 -19.27 5.58
CA GLU A 24 -7.26 -19.88 4.28
C GLU A 24 -6.00 -19.30 3.63
N LEU A 25 -5.74 -18.00 3.79
CA LEU A 25 -4.45 -17.40 3.41
C LEU A 25 -3.28 -18.06 4.14
N SER A 26 -3.41 -18.27 5.46
CA SER A 26 -2.35 -18.90 6.25
C SER A 26 -2.11 -20.35 5.82
N ASN A 27 -3.18 -21.10 5.54
CA ASN A 27 -3.09 -22.47 5.01
C ASN A 27 -2.37 -22.49 3.66
N ALA A 28 -2.75 -21.60 2.74
CA ALA A 28 -2.17 -21.54 1.40
C ALA A 28 -0.69 -21.12 1.41
N LEU A 29 -0.29 -20.26 2.35
CA LEU A 29 1.09 -19.79 2.51
C LEU A 29 1.96 -20.77 3.31
N GLY A 30 1.35 -21.73 4.04
CA GLY A 30 2.06 -22.62 4.97
C GLY A 30 2.67 -21.91 6.18
N VAL A 31 2.34 -20.63 6.38
CA VAL A 31 2.79 -19.76 7.47
C VAL A 31 1.66 -18.82 7.86
N VAL A 32 1.71 -18.28 9.09
CA VAL A 32 0.67 -17.36 9.58
C VAL A 32 0.69 -16.07 8.77
N ALA A 33 -0.46 -15.71 8.19
CA ALA A 33 -0.73 -14.37 7.70
C ALA A 33 -1.25 -13.50 8.85
N GLU A 34 -0.59 -12.38 9.11
CA GLU A 34 -0.91 -11.49 10.22
C GLU A 34 -1.66 -10.26 9.71
N PRO A 35 -2.62 -9.70 10.46
CA PRO A 35 -3.15 -8.38 10.14
C PRO A 35 -2.04 -7.31 10.31
N VAL A 36 -2.09 -6.22 9.54
CA VAL A 36 -1.10 -5.12 9.63
C VAL A 36 -0.99 -4.48 11.02
N GLU A 37 -2.03 -4.62 11.85
CA GLU A 37 -2.05 -4.23 13.25
C GLU A 37 -0.96 -4.94 14.09
N ALA A 38 -0.51 -6.13 13.69
CA ALA A 38 0.61 -6.84 14.32
C ALA A 38 1.99 -6.17 14.08
N ALA A 39 2.04 -5.15 13.22
CA ALA A 39 3.18 -4.25 13.04
C ALA A 39 2.93 -2.86 13.65
N GLY A 40 1.82 -2.66 14.37
CA GLY A 40 1.42 -1.38 14.95
C GLY A 40 0.77 -0.42 13.94
N TRP A 41 0.36 -0.90 12.77
CA TRP A 41 -0.22 -0.05 11.73
C TRP A 41 -1.75 0.02 11.84
N ARG A 42 -2.32 1.12 11.35
CA ARG A 42 -3.77 1.36 11.31
C ARG A 42 -4.36 0.86 10.00
N GLY A 43 -4.71 -0.42 9.94
CA GLY A 43 -5.14 -1.06 8.69
C GLY A 43 -6.39 -0.45 8.04
N ASP A 44 -7.26 0.20 8.82
CA ASP A 44 -8.47 0.87 8.30
C ASP A 44 -8.18 2.19 7.60
N ALA A 45 -7.06 2.83 7.93
CA ALA A 45 -6.64 4.09 7.33
C ALA A 45 -5.52 3.91 6.30
N MET A 46 -4.94 2.70 6.20
CA MET A 46 -3.69 2.46 5.48
C MET A 46 -3.72 2.92 4.01
N GLU A 47 -4.80 2.64 3.27
CA GLU A 47 -4.92 3.06 1.87
C GLU A 47 -5.07 4.58 1.76
N ALA A 48 -5.86 5.21 2.64
CA ALA A 48 -6.02 6.66 2.67
C ALA A 48 -4.71 7.37 3.04
N GLU A 49 -3.97 6.85 4.02
CA GLU A 49 -2.65 7.34 4.43
C GLU A 49 -1.63 7.17 3.28
N ALA A 50 -1.67 6.05 2.55
CA ALA A 50 -0.83 5.84 1.38
C ALA A 50 -1.12 6.86 0.26
N PHE A 51 -2.39 7.15 -0.04
CA PHE A 51 -2.74 8.21 -0.99
C PHE A 51 -2.28 9.59 -0.51
N GLY A 52 -2.40 9.89 0.78
CA GLY A 52 -1.88 11.13 1.37
C GLY A 52 -0.36 11.26 1.19
N PHE A 53 0.39 10.18 1.46
CA PHE A 53 1.83 10.12 1.20
C PHE A 53 2.17 10.37 -0.28
N LEU A 54 1.46 9.71 -1.20
CA LEU A 54 1.65 9.90 -2.65
C LEU A 54 1.33 11.32 -3.10
N ALA A 55 0.32 11.98 -2.52
CA ALA A 55 -0.01 13.38 -2.81
C ALA A 55 1.14 14.31 -2.41
N VAL A 56 1.71 14.15 -1.21
CA VAL A 56 2.88 14.93 -0.77
C VAL A 56 4.10 14.66 -1.66
N ALA A 57 4.34 13.39 -2.03
CA ALA A 57 5.43 13.03 -2.93
C ALA A 57 5.26 13.65 -4.33
N ALA A 58 4.03 13.70 -4.87
CA ALA A 58 3.72 14.36 -6.13
C ALA A 58 3.98 15.88 -6.05
N LEU A 59 3.54 16.55 -4.98
CA LEU A 59 3.81 17.99 -4.74
C LEU A 59 5.31 18.28 -4.69
N ARG A 60 6.11 17.36 -4.16
CA ARG A 60 7.57 17.45 -4.07
C ARG A 60 8.30 16.91 -5.30
N LYS A 61 7.59 16.50 -6.36
CA LYS A 61 8.15 15.89 -7.57
C LYS A 61 9.05 14.68 -7.28
N LEU A 62 8.69 13.87 -6.29
CA LEU A 62 9.38 12.62 -5.96
C LEU A 62 8.81 11.44 -6.78
N PRO A 63 9.60 10.38 -7.02
CA PRO A 63 9.11 9.20 -7.73
C PRO A 63 7.95 8.51 -6.99
N LEU A 64 6.92 8.15 -7.73
CA LEU A 64 5.76 7.38 -7.25
C LEU A 64 5.73 5.96 -7.83
N SER A 65 6.43 5.75 -8.96
CA SER A 65 6.48 4.50 -9.69
C SER A 65 7.94 4.08 -9.85
N PHE A 66 8.24 2.80 -9.61
CA PHE A 66 9.61 2.28 -9.61
C PHE A 66 9.72 1.05 -10.52
N PRO A 67 10.88 0.82 -11.17
CA PRO A 67 11.08 -0.34 -12.02
C PRO A 67 10.73 -1.68 -11.33
N SER A 68 11.03 -1.78 -10.03
CA SER A 68 10.79 -2.99 -9.24
C SER A 68 9.32 -3.27 -8.91
N THR A 69 8.42 -2.27 -9.03
CA THR A 69 6.99 -2.42 -8.68
C THR A 69 6.09 -2.42 -9.90
N THR A 70 6.36 -1.57 -10.90
CA THR A 70 5.48 -1.37 -12.07
C THR A 70 6.14 -1.68 -13.41
N GLY A 71 7.46 -1.94 -13.44
CA GLY A 71 8.19 -2.26 -14.67
C GLY A 71 8.57 -1.04 -15.53
N VAL A 72 8.41 0.19 -15.03
CA VAL A 72 8.93 1.40 -15.70
C VAL A 72 10.45 1.34 -15.87
N SER A 73 11.01 1.96 -16.92
CA SER A 73 12.45 1.87 -17.23
C SER A 73 13.35 2.60 -16.22
N GLN A 74 12.82 3.62 -15.54
CA GLN A 74 13.48 4.39 -14.48
C GLN A 74 12.42 4.92 -13.51
N PRO A 75 12.77 5.34 -12.28
CA PRO A 75 11.81 5.91 -11.35
C PRO A 75 11.06 7.11 -11.94
N LEU A 76 9.73 7.11 -11.88
CA LEU A 76 8.89 8.15 -12.46
C LEU A 76 8.07 8.88 -11.40
N THR A 77 8.03 10.21 -11.51
CA THR A 77 7.06 11.05 -10.82
C THR A 77 5.66 10.83 -11.41
N GLY A 78 4.61 11.26 -10.70
CA GLY A 78 3.24 11.19 -11.22
C GLY A 78 2.27 12.08 -10.45
N GLY A 79 0.98 11.87 -10.69
CA GLY A 79 -0.10 12.66 -10.12
C GLY A 79 -0.37 13.97 -10.88
N ARG A 80 -1.58 14.52 -10.70
CA ARG A 80 -1.97 15.83 -11.23
C ARG A 80 -2.53 16.67 -10.10
N VAL A 81 -1.90 17.82 -9.85
CA VAL A 81 -2.36 18.77 -8.84
C VAL A 81 -3.53 19.56 -9.42
N HIS A 82 -4.70 19.43 -8.81
CA HIS A 82 -5.85 20.27 -9.10
C HIS A 82 -5.97 21.28 -7.98
N GLN A 83 -5.86 22.56 -8.31
CA GLN A 83 -6.09 23.62 -7.34
C GLN A 83 -7.61 23.80 -7.18
N PRO A 84 -8.11 23.94 -5.94
CA PRO A 84 -9.52 24.24 -5.73
C PRO A 84 -9.83 25.58 -6.41
N THR A 85 -10.79 25.59 -7.32
CA THR A 85 -11.36 26.83 -7.83
C THR A 85 -12.33 27.35 -6.77
N ASN A 86 -12.05 28.53 -6.23
CA ASN A 86 -12.98 29.23 -5.34
C ASN A 86 -14.24 29.60 -6.14
N ARG A 87 -15.20 28.68 -6.22
CA ARG A 87 -16.56 28.97 -6.67
C ARG A 87 -17.43 28.96 -5.42
N THR A 88 -17.55 30.13 -4.79
CA THR A 88 -18.58 30.41 -3.80
C THR A 88 -19.94 30.12 -4.45
N SER A 89 -20.68 29.20 -3.84
CA SER A 89 -22.10 28.94 -4.13
C SER A 89 -22.96 30.15 -3.84
#